data_AF-A0A524RV89-F1
#
_entry.id   AF-A0A524RV89-F1
#
_cell.length_a   1.000
_cell.length_b   1.000
_cell.length_c   1.000
_cell.angle_alpha   90.00
_cell.angle_beta   90.00
_cell.angle_gamma   90.00
#
_symmetry.space_group_name_H-M   'P 1'
#
loop_
_entity.id
_entity.type
_entity.pdbx_description
1 polymer ?
#
loop_
_entity_poly.entity_id
_entity_poly.type
_entity_poly.pdbx_seq_one_letter_code
_entity_poly.pdbx_strand_id
1 'polypeptide(L)'
;MELAIDHFRLLGVSTSTACDMVLQVLRQRLEQPPGEGYSSETLKARAQLLRASADLLSDQTRRNSYEAELLAMGGEGASCVAALEIPSSLEAGGLILLLEASLAQEALDGALKALQPPQAPALGSGREADLTLLAATAARAAAGDLWHQRRYEQAAIVLQQAVSLLQKYPRQGERREQLQADLAQLLPYRVLDLLSRDLSVVDARQRGLELLDGLIAARGGLEGSAEGCPGAMTASAFQDFLKQIRSYMTVGEQIERFEDWARKGSPTADFLGAHALTSAGFSRHQPALIFQALERLTAMPTAGLEPELSCLQLLLGRTDLAQKTLDRCDSAQLAGWLVEPSGDRLADLCCCCR
;
A
#
# COMPACT_ATOMS: atom_id res chain seq x y z
N MET A 1 1.19 -31.69 -13.25
CA MET A 1 1.54 -30.35 -12.74
C MET A 1 2.41 -30.55 -11.51
N GLU A 2 3.40 -29.69 -11.28
CA GLU A 2 4.21 -29.72 -10.08
C GLU A 2 3.69 -28.68 -9.07
N LEU A 3 3.47 -29.10 -7.83
CA LEU A 3 3.22 -28.20 -6.70
C LEU A 3 4.50 -28.01 -5.91
N ALA A 4 4.87 -26.76 -5.65
CA ALA A 4 6.06 -26.41 -4.86
C ALA A 4 5.83 -26.61 -3.34
N ILE A 5 5.48 -27.82 -2.93
CA ILE A 5 5.21 -28.21 -1.53
C ILE A 5 5.54 -29.70 -1.35
N ASP A 6 6.04 -30.09 -0.18
CA ASP A 6 6.24 -31.51 0.20
C ASP A 6 5.00 -32.13 0.86
N HIS A 7 5.00 -33.47 1.01
CA HIS A 7 3.87 -34.19 1.61
C HIS A 7 3.60 -33.80 3.08
N PHE A 8 4.62 -33.43 3.86
CA PHE A 8 4.45 -33.03 5.26
C PHE A 8 3.76 -31.67 5.34
N ARG A 9 4.25 -30.68 4.60
CA ARG A 9 3.66 -29.34 4.52
C ARG A 9 2.26 -29.36 3.91
N LEU A 10 2.01 -30.19 2.91
CA LEU A 10 0.69 -30.37 2.31
C LEU A 10 -0.33 -30.88 3.33
N LEU A 11 0.07 -31.78 4.23
CA LEU A 11 -0.77 -32.24 5.34
C LEU A 11 -0.83 -31.27 6.53
N GLY A 12 0.10 -30.34 6.64
CA GLY A 12 0.25 -29.45 7.79
C GLY A 12 0.92 -30.11 9.00
N VAL A 13 1.82 -31.07 8.77
CA VAL A 13 2.58 -31.77 9.81
C VAL A 13 4.09 -31.49 9.69
N SER A 14 4.86 -31.67 10.76
CA SER A 14 6.32 -31.64 10.70
C SER A 14 6.90 -33.02 10.39
N THR A 15 8.17 -33.07 9.98
CA THR A 15 8.92 -34.32 9.74
C THR A 15 9.07 -35.17 11.01
N SER A 16 8.91 -34.59 12.19
CA SER A 16 8.96 -35.30 13.48
C SER A 16 7.62 -35.93 13.91
N THR A 17 6.52 -35.68 13.20
CA THR A 17 5.18 -36.15 13.60
C THR A 17 5.05 -37.66 13.48
N ALA A 18 4.57 -38.36 14.52
CA ALA A 18 4.36 -39.81 14.51
C ALA A 18 3.21 -40.25 13.57
N CYS A 19 3.21 -41.49 13.08
CA CYS A 19 2.22 -41.98 12.11
C CYS A 19 0.76 -41.87 12.60
N ASP A 20 0.47 -42.20 13.86
CA ASP A 20 -0.88 -42.09 14.41
C ASP A 20 -1.40 -40.64 14.40
N MET A 21 -0.50 -39.68 14.65
CA MET A 21 -0.81 -38.26 14.60
C MET A 21 -1.08 -37.78 13.16
N VAL A 22 -0.39 -38.34 12.16
CA VAL A 22 -0.67 -38.04 10.73
C VAL A 22 -2.11 -38.40 10.38
N LEU A 23 -2.60 -39.57 10.81
CA LEU A 23 -3.98 -40.00 10.56
C LEU A 23 -5.00 -39.14 11.29
N GLN A 24 -4.68 -38.67 12.51
CA GLN A 24 -5.53 -37.74 13.25
C GLN A 24 -5.63 -36.39 12.53
N VAL A 25 -4.50 -35.83 12.08
CA VAL A 25 -4.47 -34.58 11.32
C VAL A 25 -5.24 -34.71 10.01
N LEU A 26 -5.08 -35.82 9.28
CA LEU A 26 -5.88 -36.12 8.10
C LEU A 26 -7.38 -36.05 8.39
N ARG A 27 -7.86 -36.73 9.44
CA ARG A 27 -9.30 -36.72 9.81
C ARG A 27 -9.78 -35.30 10.06
N GLN A 28 -9.07 -34.53 10.86
CA GLN A 28 -9.41 -33.14 11.14
C GLN A 28 -9.48 -32.29 9.86
N ARG A 29 -8.51 -32.42 8.95
CA ARG A 29 -8.47 -31.67 7.69
C ARG A 29 -9.57 -32.07 6.71
N LEU A 30 -10.07 -33.31 6.80
CA LEU A 30 -11.21 -33.79 6.01
C LEU A 30 -12.55 -33.30 6.58
N GLU A 31 -12.67 -33.19 7.90
CA GLU A 31 -13.85 -32.66 8.59
C GLU A 31 -13.98 -31.13 8.48
N GLN A 32 -12.87 -30.44 8.22
CA GLN A 32 -12.79 -28.99 8.09
C GLN A 32 -12.37 -28.57 6.66
N PRO A 33 -13.24 -28.72 5.65
CA PRO A 33 -12.97 -28.20 4.31
C PRO A 33 -13.03 -26.65 4.29
N PRO A 34 -12.38 -26.01 3.31
CA PRO A 34 -12.46 -24.56 3.15
C PRO A 34 -13.90 -24.11 2.85
N GLY A 35 -14.35 -23.08 3.56
CA GLY A 35 -15.74 -22.59 3.50
C GLY A 35 -16.05 -21.63 2.35
N GLU A 36 -15.12 -21.37 1.44
CA GLU A 36 -15.18 -20.25 0.48
C GLU A 36 -16.13 -20.47 -0.71
N GLY A 37 -16.90 -21.58 -0.70
CA GLY A 37 -17.88 -21.90 -1.74
C GLY A 37 -17.32 -22.72 -2.92
N TYR A 38 -16.22 -23.43 -2.71
CA TYR A 38 -15.64 -24.35 -3.71
C TYR A 38 -16.61 -25.47 -4.09
N SER A 39 -16.54 -25.91 -5.34
CA SER A 39 -17.34 -27.02 -5.83
C SER A 39 -17.00 -28.34 -5.14
N SER A 40 -17.99 -29.25 -5.12
CA SER A 40 -17.79 -30.59 -4.54
C SER A 40 -16.70 -31.41 -5.25
N GLU A 41 -16.43 -31.13 -6.53
CA GLU A 41 -15.39 -31.81 -7.30
C GLU A 41 -14.00 -31.38 -6.81
N THR A 42 -13.78 -30.08 -6.67
CA THR A 42 -12.52 -29.52 -6.16
C THR A 42 -12.26 -29.92 -4.71
N LEU A 43 -13.29 -29.96 -3.86
CA LEU A 43 -13.15 -30.44 -2.48
C LEU A 43 -12.81 -31.94 -2.42
N LYS A 44 -13.35 -32.76 -3.34
CA LYS A 44 -12.95 -34.17 -3.46
C LYS A 44 -11.52 -34.31 -3.94
N ALA A 45 -11.08 -33.50 -4.90
CA ALA A 45 -9.70 -33.50 -5.37
C ALA A 45 -8.72 -33.14 -4.23
N ARG A 46 -9.02 -32.11 -3.44
CA ARG A 46 -8.28 -31.77 -2.22
C ARG A 46 -8.21 -32.95 -1.25
N ALA A 47 -9.34 -33.59 -0.97
CA ALA A 47 -9.41 -34.73 -0.05
C ALA A 47 -8.60 -35.94 -0.56
N GLN A 48 -8.56 -36.17 -1.87
CA GLN A 48 -7.75 -37.23 -2.49
C GLN A 48 -6.25 -36.97 -2.29
N LEU A 49 -5.78 -35.74 -2.49
CA LEU A 49 -4.37 -35.38 -2.28
C LEU A 49 -3.95 -35.50 -0.81
N LEU A 50 -4.81 -35.09 0.12
CA LEU A 50 -4.59 -35.25 1.56
C LEU A 50 -4.46 -36.74 1.94
N ARG A 51 -5.36 -37.59 1.44
CA ARG A 51 -5.30 -39.04 1.69
C ARG A 51 -4.04 -39.66 1.11
N ALA A 52 -3.71 -39.37 -0.15
CA ALA A 52 -2.52 -39.90 -0.80
C ALA A 52 -1.22 -39.54 -0.03
N SER A 53 -1.15 -38.31 0.48
CA SER A 53 -0.01 -37.86 1.29
C SER A 53 0.03 -38.56 2.65
N ALA A 54 -1.12 -38.76 3.30
CA ALA A 54 -1.19 -39.44 4.59
C ALA A 54 -0.89 -40.94 4.46
N ASP A 55 -1.31 -41.57 3.37
CA ASP A 55 -1.01 -42.98 3.07
C ASP A 55 0.49 -43.19 2.87
N LEU A 56 1.19 -42.21 2.27
CA LEU A 56 2.65 -42.23 2.15
C LEU A 56 3.33 -42.03 3.50
N LEU A 57 2.87 -41.05 4.29
CA LEU A 57 3.50 -40.66 5.56
C LEU A 57 3.18 -41.60 6.74
N SER A 58 2.16 -42.44 6.64
CA SER A 58 1.81 -43.44 7.65
C SER A 58 2.53 -44.77 7.45
N ASP A 59 2.99 -45.08 6.24
CA ASP A 59 3.86 -46.22 5.95
C ASP A 59 5.32 -45.88 6.29
N GLN A 60 5.87 -46.53 7.32
CA GLN A 60 7.22 -46.26 7.80
C GLN A 60 8.29 -46.46 6.71
N THR A 61 8.13 -47.45 5.82
CA THR A 61 9.12 -47.75 4.79
C THR A 61 9.10 -46.66 3.73
N ARG A 62 7.91 -46.30 3.24
CA ARG A 62 7.74 -45.25 2.23
C ARG A 62 8.13 -43.88 2.76
N ARG A 63 7.78 -43.59 4.02
CA ARG A 63 8.18 -42.36 4.71
C ARG A 63 9.70 -42.23 4.82
N ASN A 64 10.39 -43.28 5.28
CA ASN A 64 11.86 -43.23 5.41
C ASN A 64 12.54 -42.98 4.06
N SER A 65 12.07 -43.64 2.99
CA SER A 65 12.57 -43.39 1.64
C SER A 65 12.34 -41.94 1.20
N TYR A 66 11.14 -41.42 1.43
CA TYR A 66 10.80 -40.03 1.08
C TYR A 66 11.60 -39.00 1.88
N GLU A 67 11.81 -39.22 3.18
CA GLU A 67 12.65 -38.37 4.02
C GLU A 67 14.10 -38.37 3.53
N ALA A 68 14.63 -39.52 3.10
CA ALA A 68 15.96 -39.61 2.50
C ALA A 68 16.06 -38.82 1.18
N GLU A 69 15.04 -38.89 0.32
CA GLU A 69 14.95 -38.09 -0.91
C GLU A 69 14.90 -36.58 -0.60
N LEU A 70 14.09 -36.18 0.37
CA LEU A 70 13.97 -34.78 0.80
C LEU A 70 15.29 -34.23 1.37
N LEU A 71 16.00 -35.04 2.17
CA LEU A 71 17.33 -34.70 2.68
C LEU A 71 18.37 -34.57 1.56
N ALA A 72 18.33 -35.45 0.56
CA ALA A 72 19.21 -35.37 -0.59
C ALA A 72 18.97 -34.07 -1.39
N MET A 73 17.69 -33.70 -1.61
CA MET A 73 17.32 -32.45 -2.28
C MET A 73 17.76 -31.19 -1.49
N GLY A 74 17.76 -31.24 -0.16
CA GLY A 74 18.19 -30.12 0.70
C GLY A 74 19.71 -29.95 0.82
N GLY A 75 20.50 -30.96 0.46
CA GLY A 75 21.97 -30.93 0.56
C GLY A 75 22.67 -30.20 -0.61
N GLU A 76 22.00 -30.05 -1.75
CA GLU A 76 22.59 -29.53 -3.00
C GLU A 76 22.56 -28.00 -3.11
N GLY A 77 22.90 -27.24 -2.06
CA GLY A 77 23.27 -25.81 -2.14
C GLY A 77 22.27 -24.81 -2.78
N ALA A 78 21.13 -25.28 -3.27
CA ALA A 78 20.07 -24.54 -3.90
C ALA A 78 18.81 -24.71 -3.06
N SER A 79 18.02 -23.65 -2.97
CA SER A 79 16.67 -23.64 -2.40
C SER A 79 15.73 -24.54 -3.23
N CYS A 80 15.96 -25.86 -3.22
CA CYS A 80 15.14 -26.81 -3.94
C CYS A 80 13.87 -27.03 -3.11
N VAL A 81 12.81 -26.31 -3.47
CA VAL A 81 11.48 -26.55 -2.91
C VAL A 81 11.01 -27.91 -3.42
N ALA A 82 10.58 -28.80 -2.52
CA ALA A 82 10.03 -30.08 -2.93
C ALA A 82 8.89 -29.88 -3.93
N ALA A 83 8.94 -30.63 -5.04
CA ALA A 83 7.95 -30.55 -6.11
C ALA A 83 7.11 -31.82 -6.12
N LEU A 84 5.82 -31.71 -5.78
CA LEU A 84 4.88 -32.82 -5.88
C LEU A 84 4.22 -32.85 -7.24
N GLU A 85 4.43 -33.93 -7.99
CA GLU A 85 3.71 -34.19 -9.22
C GLU A 85 2.27 -34.60 -8.93
N ILE A 86 1.31 -33.83 -9.47
CA ILE A 86 -0.11 -34.13 -9.39
C ILE A 86 -0.76 -34.23 -10.78
N PRO A 87 -1.78 -35.10 -10.94
CA PRO A 87 -2.63 -35.12 -12.14
C PRO A 87 -3.35 -33.78 -12.35
N SER A 88 -3.56 -33.38 -13.61
CA SER A 88 -4.26 -32.13 -13.95
C SER A 88 -5.72 -32.09 -13.48
N SER A 89 -6.32 -33.26 -13.22
CA SER A 89 -7.64 -33.38 -12.60
C SER A 89 -7.66 -32.94 -11.13
N LEU A 90 -6.52 -32.97 -10.44
CA LEU A 90 -6.38 -32.59 -9.03
C LEU A 90 -5.80 -31.19 -8.82
N GLU A 91 -5.46 -30.48 -9.90
CA GLU A 91 -4.80 -29.17 -9.88
C GLU A 91 -5.50 -28.16 -8.96
N ALA A 92 -6.81 -27.94 -9.11
CA ALA A 92 -7.53 -26.98 -8.27
C ALA A 92 -7.48 -27.34 -6.77
N GLY A 93 -7.57 -28.64 -6.44
CA GLY A 93 -7.43 -29.12 -5.06
C GLY A 93 -6.01 -28.95 -4.52
N GLY A 94 -5.00 -29.14 -5.38
CA GLY A 94 -3.60 -28.91 -5.06
C GLY A 94 -3.27 -27.46 -4.76
N LEU A 95 -3.79 -26.53 -5.57
CA LEU A 95 -3.60 -25.10 -5.35
C LEU A 95 -4.29 -24.58 -4.09
N ILE A 96 -5.46 -25.15 -3.72
CA ILE A 96 -6.08 -24.87 -2.41
C ILE A 96 -5.14 -25.31 -1.27
N LEU A 97 -4.48 -26.45 -1.41
CA LEU A 97 -3.54 -26.94 -0.38
C LEU A 97 -2.30 -26.05 -0.27
N LEU A 98 -1.83 -25.45 -1.37
CA LEU A 98 -0.78 -24.42 -1.31
C LEU A 98 -1.24 -23.21 -0.48
N LEU A 99 -2.45 -22.70 -0.74
CA LEU A 99 -3.01 -21.57 0.00
C LEU A 99 -3.14 -21.89 1.49
N GLU A 100 -3.66 -23.08 1.83
CA GLU A 100 -3.79 -23.55 3.22
C GLU A 100 -2.44 -23.74 3.91
N ALA A 101 -1.38 -24.03 3.15
CA ALA A 101 -0.01 -24.14 3.64
C ALA A 101 0.73 -22.79 3.68
N SER A 102 0.00 -21.66 3.59
CA SER A 102 0.53 -20.29 3.56
C SER A 102 1.48 -19.99 2.38
N LEU A 103 1.34 -20.73 1.28
CA LEU A 103 2.03 -20.49 0.01
C LEU A 103 1.10 -19.74 -0.95
N ALA A 104 0.68 -18.54 -0.52
CA ALA A 104 -0.37 -17.78 -1.19
C ALA A 104 0.06 -17.27 -2.58
N GLN A 105 1.32 -16.87 -2.73
CA GLN A 105 1.84 -16.38 -4.01
C GLN A 105 1.88 -17.52 -5.04
N GLU A 106 2.36 -18.69 -4.65
CA GLU A 106 2.42 -19.88 -5.51
C GLU A 106 1.02 -20.37 -5.89
N ALA A 107 0.08 -20.34 -4.94
CA ALA A 107 -1.33 -20.65 -5.20
C ALA A 107 -1.95 -19.67 -6.22
N LEU A 108 -1.66 -18.37 -6.08
CA LEU A 108 -2.13 -17.34 -7.01
C LEU A 108 -1.54 -17.55 -8.40
N ASP A 109 -0.23 -17.73 -8.51
CA ASP A 109 0.46 -17.91 -9.80
C ASP A 109 -0.06 -19.17 -10.52
N GLY A 110 -0.28 -20.25 -9.77
CA GLY A 110 -0.91 -21.47 -10.27
C GLY A 110 -2.35 -21.24 -10.77
N ALA A 111 -3.17 -20.50 -10.00
CA ALA A 111 -4.54 -20.19 -10.39
C ALA A 111 -4.60 -19.29 -11.64
N LEU A 112 -3.74 -18.26 -11.72
CA LEU A 112 -3.62 -17.38 -12.88
C LEU A 112 -3.21 -18.17 -14.13
N LYS A 113 -2.26 -19.09 -13.99
CA LYS A 113 -1.82 -19.97 -15.08
C LYS A 113 -2.94 -20.91 -15.54
N ALA A 114 -3.67 -21.52 -14.61
CA ALA A 114 -4.78 -22.42 -14.92
C ALA A 114 -5.97 -21.72 -15.60
N LEU A 115 -6.11 -20.40 -15.40
CA LEU A 115 -7.13 -19.57 -16.05
C LEU A 115 -6.71 -19.08 -17.45
N GLN A 116 -5.49 -19.37 -17.89
CA GLN A 116 -4.97 -18.99 -19.22
C GLN A 116 -4.95 -20.17 -20.21
N PRO A 117 -5.03 -19.92 -21.52
CA PRO A 117 -4.84 -20.97 -22.53
C PRO A 117 -3.45 -21.62 -22.40
N PRO A 118 -3.30 -22.94 -22.69
CA PRO A 118 -4.26 -23.82 -23.37
C PRO A 118 -5.23 -24.58 -22.45
N GLN A 119 -5.07 -24.51 -21.13
CA GLN A 119 -5.85 -25.29 -20.15
C GLN A 119 -7.01 -24.48 -19.52
N ALA A 120 -7.33 -23.32 -20.10
CA ALA A 120 -8.36 -22.44 -19.60
C ALA A 120 -9.71 -23.19 -19.46
N PRO A 121 -10.37 -23.10 -18.30
CA PRO A 121 -11.66 -23.75 -18.09
C PRO A 121 -12.73 -23.14 -19.00
N ALA A 122 -13.75 -23.94 -19.31
CA ALA A 122 -14.90 -23.47 -20.07
C ALA A 122 -15.63 -22.35 -19.31
N LEU A 123 -16.06 -21.32 -20.04
CA LEU A 123 -16.69 -20.15 -19.44
C LEU A 123 -17.94 -20.54 -18.64
N GLY A 124 -18.00 -20.13 -17.38
CA GLY A 124 -19.10 -20.42 -16.45
C GLY A 124 -19.12 -21.84 -15.87
N SER A 125 -18.08 -22.64 -16.07
CA SER A 125 -17.90 -23.96 -15.45
C SER A 125 -17.60 -23.89 -13.95
N GLY A 126 -17.81 -24.99 -13.23
CA GLY A 126 -17.43 -25.10 -11.81
C GLY A 126 -15.92 -24.89 -11.58
N ARG A 127 -15.08 -25.41 -12.48
CA ARG A 127 -13.62 -25.22 -12.43
C ARG A 127 -13.23 -23.74 -12.60
N GLU A 128 -13.88 -23.00 -13.50
CA GLU A 128 -13.66 -21.55 -13.60
C GLU A 128 -14.04 -20.84 -12.29
N ALA A 129 -15.21 -21.14 -11.75
CA ALA A 129 -15.69 -20.53 -10.52
C ALA A 129 -14.73 -20.77 -9.34
N ASP A 130 -14.23 -22.00 -9.21
CA ASP A 130 -13.28 -22.38 -8.17
C ASP A 130 -11.91 -21.71 -8.36
N LEU A 131 -11.36 -21.69 -9.59
CA LEU A 131 -10.07 -21.07 -9.86
C LEU A 131 -10.10 -19.55 -9.72
N THR A 132 -11.21 -18.90 -10.11
CA THR A 132 -11.37 -17.45 -9.94
C THR A 132 -11.60 -17.07 -8.48
N LEU A 133 -12.33 -17.89 -7.72
CA LEU A 133 -12.41 -17.77 -6.25
C LEU A 133 -11.03 -17.91 -5.63
N LEU A 134 -10.30 -18.97 -5.96
CA LEU A 134 -8.96 -19.23 -5.43
C LEU A 134 -7.99 -18.10 -5.78
N ALA A 135 -8.00 -17.58 -7.00
CA ALA A 135 -7.16 -16.45 -7.39
C ALA A 135 -7.47 -15.21 -6.54
N ALA A 136 -8.74 -14.94 -6.25
CA ALA A 136 -9.13 -13.82 -5.39
C ALA A 136 -8.63 -14.02 -3.95
N THR A 137 -8.82 -15.20 -3.36
CA THR A 137 -8.45 -15.46 -1.97
C THR A 137 -6.95 -15.57 -1.78
N ALA A 138 -6.24 -16.20 -2.71
CA ALA A 138 -4.79 -16.25 -2.75
C ALA A 138 -4.17 -14.85 -2.92
N ALA A 139 -4.73 -14.00 -3.78
CA ALA A 139 -4.25 -12.63 -3.94
C ALA A 139 -4.37 -11.80 -2.66
N ARG A 140 -5.47 -11.96 -1.90
CA ARG A 140 -5.64 -11.30 -0.59
C ARG A 140 -4.64 -11.80 0.43
N ALA A 141 -4.43 -13.12 0.51
CA ALA A 141 -3.45 -13.70 1.41
C ALA A 141 -2.03 -13.24 1.08
N ALA A 142 -1.62 -13.31 -0.20
CA ALA A 142 -0.30 -12.86 -0.65
C ALA A 142 -0.10 -11.34 -0.43
N ALA A 143 -1.12 -10.53 -0.67
CA ALA A 143 -1.07 -9.10 -0.36
C ALA A 143 -0.95 -8.84 1.15
N GLY A 144 -1.60 -9.66 1.99
CA GLY A 144 -1.46 -9.63 3.45
C GLY A 144 -0.03 -9.95 3.91
N ASP A 145 0.59 -10.98 3.34
CA ASP A 145 1.98 -11.34 3.66
C ASP A 145 2.94 -10.20 3.29
N LEU A 146 2.74 -9.60 2.11
CA LEU A 146 3.52 -8.44 1.65
C LEU A 146 3.28 -7.20 2.53
N TRP A 147 2.05 -6.99 3.00
CA TRP A 147 1.73 -5.92 3.94
C TRP A 147 2.51 -6.07 5.24
N HIS A 148 2.55 -7.26 5.83
CA HIS A 148 3.31 -7.52 7.06
C HIS A 148 4.82 -7.28 6.88
N GLN A 149 5.33 -7.47 5.65
CA GLN A 149 6.71 -7.15 5.27
C GLN A 149 6.93 -5.67 4.89
N ARG A 150 5.90 -4.81 5.01
CA ARG A 150 5.91 -3.39 4.58
C ARG A 150 6.18 -3.18 3.09
N ARG A 151 5.88 -4.17 2.25
CA ARG A 151 6.03 -4.11 0.78
C ARG A 151 4.72 -3.67 0.14
N TYR A 152 4.27 -2.45 0.46
CA TYR A 152 2.92 -1.97 0.12
C TYR A 152 2.68 -1.83 -1.38
N GLU A 153 3.66 -1.33 -2.14
CA GLU A 153 3.49 -1.23 -3.58
C GLU A 153 3.33 -2.61 -4.24
N GLN A 154 4.05 -3.61 -3.74
CA GLN A 154 3.98 -4.95 -4.30
C GLN A 154 2.68 -5.66 -3.92
N ALA A 155 2.20 -5.47 -2.69
CA ALA A 155 0.87 -5.92 -2.29
C ALA A 155 -0.21 -5.35 -3.22
N ALA A 156 -0.09 -4.07 -3.59
CA ALA A 156 -1.02 -3.44 -4.51
C ALA A 156 -0.93 -4.02 -5.93
N ILE A 157 0.27 -4.32 -6.43
CA ILE A 157 0.45 -4.97 -7.75
C ILE A 157 -0.25 -6.33 -7.78
N VAL A 158 -0.09 -7.15 -6.74
CA VAL A 158 -0.76 -8.46 -6.62
C VAL A 158 -2.28 -8.31 -6.66
N LEU A 159 -2.85 -7.39 -5.88
CA LEU A 159 -4.29 -7.13 -5.90
C LEU A 159 -4.76 -6.59 -7.27
N GLN A 160 -4.01 -5.70 -7.90
CA GLN A 160 -4.33 -5.16 -9.23
C GLN A 160 -4.36 -6.24 -10.30
N GLN A 161 -3.42 -7.18 -10.27
CA GLN A 161 -3.41 -8.34 -11.17
C GLN A 161 -4.68 -9.17 -10.98
N ALA A 162 -5.05 -9.50 -9.74
CA ALA A 162 -6.28 -10.24 -9.45
C ALA A 162 -7.56 -9.48 -9.87
N VAL A 163 -7.64 -8.17 -9.61
CA VAL A 163 -8.77 -7.34 -10.07
C VAL A 163 -8.88 -7.35 -11.59
N SER A 164 -7.78 -7.20 -12.32
CA SER A 164 -7.76 -7.22 -13.79
C SER A 164 -8.18 -8.57 -14.37
N LEU A 165 -7.84 -9.67 -13.68
CA LEU A 165 -8.30 -11.00 -14.04
C LEU A 165 -9.81 -11.13 -13.86
N LEU A 166 -10.33 -10.77 -12.69
CA LEU A 166 -11.75 -10.91 -12.35
C LEU A 166 -12.66 -10.01 -13.18
N GLN A 167 -12.15 -8.93 -13.79
CA GLN A 167 -12.91 -8.15 -14.76
C GLN A 167 -13.43 -8.98 -15.94
N LYS A 168 -12.76 -10.09 -16.28
CA LYS A 168 -13.19 -11.01 -17.34
C LYS A 168 -14.35 -11.92 -16.93
N TYR A 169 -14.67 -11.98 -15.63
CA TYR A 169 -15.62 -12.93 -15.05
C TYR A 169 -16.72 -12.20 -14.24
N PRO A 170 -17.83 -11.78 -14.88
CA PRO A 170 -18.86 -10.93 -14.24
C PRO A 170 -19.49 -11.52 -12.98
N ARG A 171 -19.52 -12.85 -12.84
CA ARG A 171 -20.04 -13.55 -11.65
C ARG A 171 -19.22 -13.28 -10.38
N GLN A 172 -18.03 -12.71 -10.51
CA GLN A 172 -17.09 -12.44 -9.41
C GLN A 172 -17.14 -10.99 -8.92
N GLY A 173 -18.26 -10.29 -9.13
CA GLY A 173 -18.42 -8.87 -8.77
C GLY A 173 -18.09 -8.56 -7.31
N GLU A 174 -18.66 -9.30 -6.38
CA GLU A 174 -18.44 -9.11 -4.93
C GLU A 174 -16.96 -9.28 -4.54
N ARG A 175 -16.30 -10.34 -5.07
CA ARG A 175 -14.87 -10.59 -4.79
C ARG A 175 -13.98 -9.49 -5.39
N ARG A 176 -14.34 -8.98 -6.56
CA ARG A 176 -13.64 -7.84 -7.19
C ARG A 176 -13.78 -6.58 -6.35
N GLU A 177 -14.96 -6.30 -5.81
CA GLU A 177 -15.19 -5.16 -4.91
C GLU A 177 -14.38 -5.28 -3.61
N GLN A 178 -14.28 -6.47 -3.04
CA GLN A 178 -13.43 -6.73 -1.88
C GLN A 178 -11.95 -6.44 -2.18
N LEU A 179 -11.41 -6.94 -3.30
CA LEU A 179 -10.03 -6.65 -3.71
C LEU A 179 -9.79 -5.16 -3.97
N GLN A 180 -10.77 -4.46 -4.54
CA GLN A 180 -10.69 -3.01 -4.74
C GLN A 180 -10.72 -2.25 -3.41
N ALA A 181 -11.49 -2.71 -2.43
CA ALA A 181 -11.49 -2.16 -1.08
C ALA A 181 -10.14 -2.38 -0.39
N ASP A 182 -9.55 -3.56 -0.50
CA ASP A 182 -8.21 -3.86 0.03
C ASP A 182 -7.14 -2.96 -0.61
N LEU A 183 -7.21 -2.75 -1.94
CA LEU A 183 -6.32 -1.84 -2.66
C LEU A 183 -6.50 -0.38 -2.21
N ALA A 184 -7.74 0.04 -1.98
CA ALA A 184 -8.04 1.37 -1.46
C ALA A 184 -7.42 1.56 -0.07
N GLN A 185 -7.48 0.56 0.82
CA GLN A 185 -6.86 0.63 2.15
C GLN A 185 -5.33 0.74 2.09
N LEU A 186 -4.69 0.15 1.07
CA LEU A 186 -3.26 0.26 0.83
C LEU A 186 -2.80 1.66 0.39
N LEU A 187 -3.69 2.47 -0.20
CA LEU A 187 -3.29 3.67 -0.94
C LEU A 187 -2.41 4.65 -0.14
N PRO A 188 -2.74 5.04 1.11
CA PRO A 188 -1.89 5.98 1.86
C PRO A 188 -0.49 5.41 2.14
N TYR A 189 -0.40 4.12 2.42
CA TYR A 189 0.86 3.43 2.71
C TYR A 189 1.73 3.29 1.46
N ARG A 190 1.12 3.07 0.29
CA ARG A 190 1.83 3.07 -0.99
C ARG A 190 2.44 4.42 -1.30
N VAL A 191 1.71 5.51 -1.06
CA VAL A 191 2.22 6.86 -1.28
C VAL A 191 3.46 7.10 -0.41
N LEU A 192 3.40 6.72 0.87
CA LEU A 192 4.54 6.81 1.79
C LEU A 192 5.71 5.92 1.36
N ASP A 193 5.47 4.65 1.04
CA ASP A 193 6.49 3.69 0.55
C ASP A 193 7.23 4.27 -0.66
N LEU A 194 6.49 4.70 -1.69
CA LEU A 194 7.07 5.19 -2.94
C LEU A 194 7.83 6.50 -2.78
N LEU A 195 7.29 7.47 -2.01
CA LEU A 195 7.93 8.77 -1.82
C LEU A 195 9.08 8.74 -0.79
N SER A 196 9.12 7.75 0.10
CA SER A 196 10.25 7.59 1.03
C SER A 196 11.51 7.01 0.38
N ARG A 197 11.43 6.55 -0.88
CA ARG A 197 12.58 6.00 -1.62
C ARG A 197 13.57 7.09 -2.02
N ASP A 198 14.80 6.65 -2.24
CA ASP A 198 15.90 7.50 -2.71
C ASP A 198 15.52 8.31 -3.96
N LEU A 199 16.04 9.54 -4.03
CA LEU A 199 15.77 10.47 -5.14
C LEU A 199 16.22 9.93 -6.51
N SER A 200 17.13 8.95 -6.54
CA SER A 200 17.55 8.27 -7.77
C SER A 200 16.49 7.34 -8.35
N VAL A 201 15.50 6.90 -7.55
CA VAL A 201 14.44 5.99 -7.98
C VAL A 201 13.27 6.78 -8.57
N VAL A 202 13.55 7.46 -9.69
CA VAL A 202 12.65 8.47 -10.31
C VAL A 202 11.26 7.90 -10.60
N ASP A 203 11.16 6.72 -11.23
CA ASP A 203 9.87 6.14 -11.62
C ASP A 203 8.98 5.83 -10.41
N ALA A 204 9.57 5.31 -9.32
CA ALA A 204 8.82 5.01 -8.11
C ALA A 204 8.31 6.30 -7.45
N ARG A 205 9.15 7.34 -7.39
CA ARG A 205 8.76 8.64 -6.83
C ARG A 205 7.67 9.30 -7.65
N GLN A 206 7.82 9.33 -8.97
CA GLN A 206 6.81 9.88 -9.88
C GLN A 206 5.47 9.17 -9.67
N ARG A 207 5.50 7.83 -9.56
CA ARG A 207 4.31 7.05 -9.25
C ARG A 207 3.70 7.42 -7.89
N GLY A 208 4.54 7.61 -6.86
CA GLY A 208 4.08 8.04 -5.54
C GLY A 208 3.39 9.40 -5.57
N LEU A 209 3.92 10.35 -6.34
CA LEU A 209 3.35 11.68 -6.53
C LEU A 209 2.01 11.62 -7.28
N GLU A 210 1.89 10.80 -8.33
CA GLU A 210 0.60 10.58 -9.02
C GLU A 210 -0.47 9.99 -8.11
N LEU A 211 -0.10 9.03 -7.25
CA LEU A 211 -1.03 8.45 -6.28
C LEU A 211 -1.45 9.47 -5.23
N LEU A 212 -0.53 10.33 -4.78
CA LEU A 212 -0.83 11.44 -3.86
C LEU A 212 -1.82 12.42 -4.48
N ASP A 213 -1.60 12.83 -5.73
CA ASP A 213 -2.54 13.70 -6.45
C ASP A 213 -3.92 13.05 -6.58
N GLY A 214 -3.96 11.76 -6.94
CA GLY A 214 -5.20 11.01 -7.06
C GLY A 214 -5.96 10.93 -5.74
N LEU A 215 -5.26 10.69 -4.63
CA LEU A 215 -5.83 10.67 -3.29
C LEU A 215 -6.41 12.03 -2.90
N ILE A 216 -5.68 13.12 -3.13
CA ILE A 216 -6.12 14.48 -2.80
C ILE A 216 -7.28 14.91 -3.70
N ALA A 217 -7.23 14.59 -4.99
CA ALA A 217 -8.31 14.86 -5.92
C ALA A 217 -9.60 14.11 -5.56
N ALA A 218 -9.50 12.83 -5.18
CA ALA A 218 -10.65 12.02 -4.77
C ALA A 218 -11.36 12.62 -3.54
N ARG A 219 -10.60 13.20 -2.60
CA ARG A 219 -11.14 13.91 -1.43
C ARG A 219 -11.81 15.24 -1.79
N GLY A 220 -11.50 15.81 -2.95
CA GLY A 220 -11.93 17.17 -3.34
C GLY A 220 -10.97 18.27 -2.89
N GLY A 221 -9.69 17.96 -2.65
CA GLY A 221 -8.66 18.89 -2.20
C GLY A 221 -8.15 18.61 -0.79
N LEU A 222 -7.29 19.50 -0.26
CA LEU A 222 -6.72 19.32 1.09
C LEU A 222 -7.75 19.51 2.20
N GLU A 223 -8.79 20.31 1.95
CA GLU A 223 -9.93 20.55 2.84
C GLU A 223 -11.07 19.56 2.62
N GLY A 224 -10.90 18.67 1.64
CA GLY A 224 -11.88 17.72 1.21
C GLY A 224 -12.26 16.67 2.26
N SER A 225 -13.40 16.02 2.03
CA SER A 225 -13.90 14.94 2.89
C SER A 225 -13.38 13.57 2.45
N ALA A 226 -13.37 12.62 3.38
CA ALA A 226 -12.96 11.24 3.13
C ALA A 226 -14.12 10.31 2.74
N GLU A 227 -15.37 10.78 2.86
CA GLU A 227 -16.55 9.93 2.62
C GLU A 227 -16.54 9.37 1.19
N GLY A 228 -16.62 8.05 1.07
CA GLY A 228 -16.61 7.35 -0.22
C GLY A 228 -15.27 7.35 -0.96
N CYS A 229 -14.21 7.92 -0.38
CA CYS A 229 -12.90 8.02 -1.03
C CYS A 229 -12.06 6.75 -0.84
N PRO A 230 -11.28 6.31 -1.85
CA PRO A 230 -10.27 5.28 -1.66
C PRO A 230 -9.24 5.72 -0.62
N GLY A 231 -8.90 4.84 0.33
CA GLY A 231 -7.98 5.18 1.42
C GLY A 231 -8.56 6.19 2.40
N ALA A 232 -9.89 6.23 2.54
CA ALA A 232 -10.60 7.09 3.46
C ALA A 232 -9.95 7.08 4.85
N MET A 233 -9.65 8.26 5.35
CA MET A 233 -9.03 8.50 6.64
C MET A 233 -9.72 9.71 7.28
N THR A 234 -9.77 9.74 8.62
CA THR A 234 -10.33 10.88 9.34
C THR A 234 -9.58 12.17 9.01
N ALA A 235 -10.21 13.33 9.22
CA ALA A 235 -9.56 14.62 8.96
C ALA A 235 -8.24 14.77 9.74
N SER A 236 -8.19 14.31 10.99
CA SER A 236 -6.95 14.31 11.80
C SER A 236 -5.87 13.41 11.22
N ALA A 237 -6.23 12.16 10.86
CA ALA A 237 -5.29 11.22 10.25
C ALA A 237 -4.76 11.73 8.90
N PHE A 238 -5.58 12.44 8.13
CA PHE A 238 -5.15 13.08 6.89
C PHE A 238 -4.16 14.22 7.11
N GLN A 239 -4.36 15.05 8.14
CA GLN A 239 -3.41 16.08 8.50
C GLN A 239 -2.06 15.48 8.92
N ASP A 240 -2.08 14.39 9.70
CA ASP A 240 -0.86 13.70 10.12
C ASP A 240 -0.15 13.06 8.92
N PHE A 241 -0.90 12.42 8.02
CA PHE A 241 -0.41 11.91 6.74
C PHE A 241 0.24 13.01 5.89
N LEU A 242 -0.41 14.16 5.73
CA LEU A 242 0.12 15.31 4.98
C LEU A 242 1.40 15.87 5.60
N LYS A 243 1.45 15.99 6.93
CA LYS A 243 2.67 16.42 7.64
C LYS A 243 3.81 15.43 7.39
N GLN A 244 3.52 14.14 7.47
CA GLN A 244 4.51 13.09 7.26
C GLN A 244 5.00 13.07 5.80
N ILE A 245 4.10 13.06 4.81
CA ILE A 245 4.49 12.90 3.41
C ILE A 245 5.33 14.07 2.89
N ARG A 246 5.08 15.29 3.38
CA ARG A 246 5.88 16.46 3.06
C ARG A 246 7.36 16.28 3.41
N SER A 247 7.69 15.54 4.46
CA SER A 247 9.09 15.26 4.83
C SER A 247 9.82 14.36 3.81
N TYR A 248 9.06 13.61 3.00
CA TYR A 248 9.59 12.75 1.94
C TYR A 248 9.58 13.40 0.55
N MET A 249 9.02 14.62 0.44
CA MET A 249 9.00 15.40 -0.80
C MET A 249 10.12 16.44 -0.80
N THR A 250 10.76 16.61 -1.95
CA THR A 250 11.68 17.74 -2.16
C THR A 250 10.91 19.06 -2.12
N VAL A 251 11.60 20.15 -1.83
CA VAL A 251 11.02 21.50 -1.87
C VAL A 251 10.43 21.82 -3.26
N GLY A 252 11.06 21.34 -4.33
CA GLY A 252 10.55 21.53 -5.70
C GLY A 252 9.23 20.80 -5.93
N GLU A 253 9.17 19.51 -5.56
CA GLU A 253 7.92 18.73 -5.62
C GLU A 253 6.82 19.38 -4.77
N GLN A 254 7.13 19.88 -3.57
CA GLN A 254 6.14 20.57 -2.72
C GLN A 254 5.58 21.84 -3.38
N ILE A 255 6.45 22.69 -3.95
CA ILE A 255 6.00 23.91 -4.63
C ILE A 255 5.07 23.58 -5.79
N GLU A 256 5.49 22.66 -6.68
CA GLU A 256 4.70 22.26 -7.85
C GLU A 256 3.33 21.71 -7.44
N ARG A 257 3.28 20.83 -6.43
CA ARG A 257 2.01 20.23 -6.00
C ARG A 257 1.08 21.21 -5.29
N PHE A 258 1.62 22.06 -4.43
CA PHE A 258 0.81 23.08 -3.79
C PHE A 258 0.27 24.09 -4.80
N GLU A 259 1.04 24.45 -5.82
CA GLU A 259 0.57 25.26 -6.94
C GLU A 259 -0.59 24.60 -7.70
N ASP A 260 -0.43 23.32 -8.03
CA ASP A 260 -1.45 22.56 -8.74
C ASP A 260 -2.74 22.42 -7.95
N TRP A 261 -2.65 22.11 -6.66
CA TRP A 261 -3.80 21.96 -5.79
C TRP A 261 -4.44 23.32 -5.47
N ALA A 262 -3.67 24.40 -5.35
CA ALA A 262 -4.18 25.76 -5.21
C ALA A 262 -4.98 26.19 -6.44
N ARG A 263 -4.47 25.94 -7.65
CA ARG A 263 -5.18 26.19 -8.92
C ARG A 263 -6.49 25.41 -9.03
N LYS A 264 -6.57 24.24 -8.38
CA LYS A 264 -7.79 23.42 -8.28
C LYS A 264 -8.74 23.89 -7.17
N GLY A 265 -8.42 24.99 -6.48
CA GLY A 265 -9.30 25.65 -5.52
C GLY A 265 -9.09 25.23 -4.07
N SER A 266 -7.87 24.83 -3.68
CA SER A 266 -7.52 24.54 -2.27
C SER A 266 -6.81 25.73 -1.60
N PRO A 267 -7.48 26.51 -0.73
CA PRO A 267 -6.86 27.60 0.03
C PRO A 267 -5.67 27.18 0.89
N THR A 268 -5.74 26.00 1.51
CA THR A 268 -4.67 25.40 2.33
C THR A 268 -3.47 25.09 1.46
N ALA A 269 -3.67 24.61 0.22
CA ALA A 269 -2.57 24.38 -0.69
C ALA A 269 -1.91 25.70 -1.08
N ASP A 270 -2.70 26.74 -1.32
CA ASP A 270 -2.16 28.07 -1.65
C ASP A 270 -1.33 28.64 -0.49
N PHE A 271 -1.82 28.51 0.75
CA PHE A 271 -1.10 28.89 1.98
C PHE A 271 0.21 28.11 2.14
N LEU A 272 0.15 26.78 2.04
CA LEU A 272 1.34 25.91 2.12
C LEU A 272 2.33 26.19 0.98
N GLY A 273 1.84 26.52 -0.21
CA GLY A 273 2.64 26.91 -1.37
C GLY A 273 3.42 28.19 -1.11
N ALA A 274 2.79 29.21 -0.51
CA ALA A 274 3.49 30.43 -0.13
C ALA A 274 4.60 30.19 0.90
N HIS A 275 4.39 29.31 1.87
CA HIS A 275 5.45 28.91 2.82
C HIS A 275 6.59 28.12 2.15
N ALA A 276 6.26 27.24 1.20
CA ALA A 276 7.26 26.50 0.43
C ALA A 276 8.12 27.44 -0.44
N LEU A 277 7.47 28.41 -1.11
CA LEU A 277 8.14 29.46 -1.88
C LEU A 277 9.02 30.35 -0.99
N THR A 278 8.53 30.73 0.18
CA THR A 278 9.31 31.52 1.17
C THR A 278 10.56 30.76 1.59
N SER A 279 10.41 29.49 1.97
CA SER A 279 11.51 28.64 2.42
C SER A 279 12.54 28.41 1.31
N ALA A 280 12.09 28.17 0.08
CA ALA A 280 12.94 28.02 -1.09
C ALA A 280 13.67 29.33 -1.45
N GLY A 281 12.94 30.45 -1.48
CA GLY A 281 13.47 31.77 -1.79
C GLY A 281 14.54 32.21 -0.79
N PHE A 282 14.29 31.99 0.50
CA PHE A 282 15.25 32.30 1.56
C PHE A 282 16.49 31.41 1.47
N SER A 283 16.33 30.08 1.45
CA SER A 283 17.45 29.14 1.45
C SER A 283 18.33 29.21 0.19
N ARG A 284 17.77 29.62 -0.95
CA ARG A 284 18.47 29.72 -2.24
C ARG A 284 18.87 31.14 -2.61
N HIS A 285 18.62 32.12 -1.75
CA HIS A 285 18.83 33.55 -2.03
C HIS A 285 18.16 34.00 -3.34
N GLN A 286 16.89 33.63 -3.52
CA GLN A 286 16.09 33.98 -4.69
C GLN A 286 14.92 34.90 -4.29
N PRO A 287 15.11 36.24 -4.32
CA PRO A 287 14.07 37.21 -3.96
C PRO A 287 12.78 37.08 -4.79
N ALA A 288 12.88 36.59 -6.04
CA ALA A 288 11.72 36.37 -6.90
C ALA A 288 10.71 35.39 -6.28
N LEU A 289 11.18 34.32 -5.61
CA LEU A 289 10.30 33.36 -4.94
C LEU A 289 9.66 33.95 -3.68
N ILE A 290 10.39 34.79 -2.93
CA ILE A 290 9.87 35.51 -1.76
C ILE A 290 8.79 36.51 -2.20
N PHE A 291 9.01 37.19 -3.33
CA PHE A 291 8.03 38.08 -3.92
C PHE A 291 6.75 37.33 -4.37
N GLN A 292 6.89 36.18 -5.03
CA GLN A 292 5.74 35.34 -5.39
C GLN A 292 4.96 34.85 -4.16
N ALA A 293 5.66 34.45 -3.08
CA ALA A 293 5.02 34.08 -1.81
C ALA A 293 4.21 35.25 -1.22
N LEU A 294 4.79 36.45 -1.24
CA LEU A 294 4.15 37.68 -0.78
C LEU A 294 2.89 38.00 -1.60
N GLU A 295 2.96 37.90 -2.93
CA GLU A 295 1.80 38.12 -3.80
C GLU A 295 0.66 37.15 -3.47
N ARG A 296 0.99 35.86 -3.25
CA ARG A 296 -0.01 34.85 -2.88
C ARG A 296 -0.67 35.13 -1.53
N LEU A 297 0.11 35.32 -0.46
CA LEU A 297 -0.45 35.60 0.86
C LEU A 297 -1.27 36.89 0.87
N THR A 298 -0.88 37.90 0.09
CA THR A 298 -1.63 39.17 -0.02
C THR A 298 -2.99 38.98 -0.71
N ALA A 299 -3.09 38.03 -1.64
CA ALA A 299 -4.33 37.72 -2.35
C ALA A 299 -5.32 36.87 -1.52
N MET A 300 -4.88 36.29 -0.40
CA MET A 300 -5.73 35.44 0.44
C MET A 300 -6.74 36.27 1.24
N PRO A 301 -8.01 35.83 1.31
CA PRO A 301 -9.04 36.52 2.09
C PRO A 301 -8.96 36.20 3.61
N THR A 302 -7.75 35.96 4.13
CA THR A 302 -7.51 35.53 5.50
C THR A 302 -6.96 36.69 6.34
N ALA A 303 -7.62 37.02 7.44
CA ALA A 303 -7.13 38.01 8.40
C ALA A 303 -6.00 37.42 9.26
N GLY A 304 -5.09 38.26 9.74
CA GLY A 304 -4.02 37.84 10.67
C GLY A 304 -2.70 37.47 9.99
N LEU A 305 -2.59 37.60 8.66
CA LEU A 305 -1.36 37.34 7.90
C LEU A 305 -0.36 38.51 7.94
N GLU A 306 -0.71 39.64 8.55
CA GLU A 306 0.12 40.84 8.61
C GLU A 306 1.56 40.61 9.11
N PRO A 307 1.81 39.76 10.13
CA PRO A 307 3.16 39.50 10.61
C PRO A 307 4.02 38.76 9.57
N GLU A 308 3.43 37.78 8.90
CA GLU A 308 4.09 36.98 7.87
C GLU A 308 4.37 37.84 6.63
N LEU A 309 3.39 38.64 6.21
CA LEU A 309 3.56 39.62 5.14
C LEU A 309 4.66 40.63 5.47
N SER A 310 4.74 41.11 6.72
CA SER A 310 5.82 42.00 7.18
C SER A 310 7.19 41.34 7.09
N CYS A 311 7.32 40.08 7.54
CA CYS A 311 8.54 39.30 7.42
C CYS A 311 9.00 39.17 5.96
N LEU A 312 8.08 38.87 5.03
CA LEU A 312 8.40 38.75 3.61
C LEU A 312 8.87 40.10 3.02
N GLN A 313 8.25 41.22 3.42
CA GLN A 313 8.70 42.55 3.00
C GLN A 313 10.10 42.87 3.54
N LEU A 314 10.42 42.47 4.78
CA LEU A 314 11.78 42.58 5.34
C LEU A 314 12.80 41.76 4.56
N LEU A 315 12.47 40.51 4.23
CA LEU A 315 13.33 39.64 3.41
C LEU A 315 13.58 40.21 2.00
N LEU A 316 12.68 41.05 1.49
CA LEU A 316 12.82 41.77 0.23
C LEU A 316 13.51 43.14 0.38
N GLY A 317 13.94 43.51 1.60
CA GLY A 317 14.59 44.80 1.89
C GLY A 317 13.65 46.00 1.92
N ARG A 318 12.33 45.78 2.07
CA ARG A 318 11.29 46.82 2.04
C ARG A 318 10.84 47.22 3.45
N THR A 319 11.75 47.80 4.22
CA THR A 319 11.56 48.15 5.64
C THR A 319 10.34 49.02 5.90
N ASP A 320 10.10 50.05 5.08
CA ASP A 320 8.95 50.95 5.26
C ASP A 320 7.61 50.25 5.07
N LEU A 321 7.54 49.31 4.10
CA LEU A 321 6.33 48.53 3.85
C LEU A 321 6.13 47.44 4.91
N ALA A 322 7.22 46.85 5.40
CA ALA A 322 7.17 45.92 6.51
C ALA A 322 6.59 46.59 7.77
N GLN A 323 7.08 47.78 8.13
CA GLN A 323 6.58 48.54 9.27
C GLN A 323 5.09 48.87 9.14
N LYS A 324 4.68 49.44 8.00
CA LYS A 324 3.26 49.76 7.73
C LYS A 324 2.35 48.53 7.74
N THR A 325 2.89 47.35 7.41
CA THR A 325 2.11 46.10 7.43
C THR A 325 1.97 45.59 8.85
N LEU A 326 3.04 45.65 9.64
CA LEU A 326 3.03 45.30 11.06
C LEU A 326 2.12 46.21 11.89
N ASP A 327 2.11 47.52 11.60
CA ASP A 327 1.27 48.50 12.31
C ASP A 327 -0.23 48.27 12.09
N ARG A 328 -0.63 47.50 11.06
CA ARG A 328 -2.01 47.09 10.80
C ARG A 328 -2.41 45.82 11.56
N CYS A 329 -1.46 45.15 12.24
CA CYS A 329 -1.72 43.92 12.95
C CYS A 329 -2.37 44.20 14.32
N ASP A 330 -3.65 43.88 14.46
CA ASP A 330 -4.41 44.00 15.71
C ASP A 330 -4.37 42.71 16.57
N SER A 331 -3.23 42.00 16.59
CA SER A 331 -3.09 40.76 17.36
C SER A 331 -2.62 41.01 18.79
N ALA A 332 -3.50 40.76 19.77
CA ALA A 332 -3.16 40.82 21.20
C ALA A 332 -2.03 39.85 21.60
N GLN A 333 -1.90 38.73 20.89
CA GLN A 333 -0.86 37.72 21.12
C GLN A 333 0.51 38.24 20.67
N LEU A 334 0.57 38.94 19.54
CA LEU A 334 1.79 39.57 19.02
C LEU A 334 2.17 40.81 19.85
N ALA A 335 1.18 41.60 20.25
CA ALA A 335 1.36 42.72 21.16
C ALA A 335 1.92 42.28 22.53
N GLY A 336 1.58 41.08 23.00
CA GLY A 336 2.10 40.49 24.24
C GLY A 336 3.51 39.91 24.13
N TRP A 337 3.97 39.55 22.92
CA TRP A 337 5.33 39.05 22.67
C TRP A 337 6.33 40.17 22.37
N LEU A 338 5.87 41.29 21.81
CA LEU A 338 6.67 42.51 21.57
C LEU A 338 6.93 43.34 22.87
N VAL A 339 6.85 42.72 24.06
CA VAL A 339 6.82 43.42 25.37
C VAL A 339 8.20 43.62 26.02
N GLU A 340 9.29 43.19 25.38
CA GLU A 340 10.62 43.74 25.69
C GLU A 340 11.08 44.65 24.56
N PRO A 341 10.58 45.91 24.52
CA PRO A 341 10.79 46.79 23.39
C PRO A 341 12.24 47.29 23.41
N SER A 342 13.02 46.83 22.44
CA SER A 342 14.29 47.47 22.07
C SER A 342 14.06 48.88 21.46
N GLY A 343 12.80 49.24 21.20
CA GLY A 343 12.37 50.46 20.51
C GLY A 343 12.25 50.29 19.01
N ASP A 344 12.75 49.17 18.45
CA ASP A 344 12.66 48.81 17.04
C ASP A 344 11.78 47.56 16.85
N ARG A 345 10.52 47.79 16.50
CA ARG A 345 9.53 46.71 16.30
C ARG A 345 9.91 45.73 15.19
N LEU A 346 10.72 46.13 14.21
CA LEU A 346 11.19 45.24 13.15
C LEU A 346 12.32 44.33 13.65
N ALA A 347 13.19 44.83 14.51
CA ALA A 347 14.22 44.03 15.16
C ALA A 347 13.61 42.97 16.10
N ASP A 348 12.54 43.33 16.81
CA ASP A 348 11.82 42.42 17.70
C ASP A 348 11.05 41.33 16.90
N LEU A 349 10.54 41.66 15.70
CA LEU A 349 9.93 40.69 14.77
C LEU A 349 10.93 39.63 14.29
N CYS A 350 12.18 40.01 14.00
CA CYS A 350 13.24 39.08 13.60
C CYS A 350 13.60 38.08 14.71
N CYS A 351 13.38 38.43 15.98
CA CYS A 351 13.60 37.52 17.12
C CYS A 351 12.48 36.46 17.24
N CYS A 352 11.27 36.77 16.77
CA CYS A 352 10.14 35.84 16.74
C CYS A 352 10.25 34.76 15.65
N CYS A 353 11.08 34.95 14.63
CA CYS A 353 11.27 34.01 13.52
C CYS A 353 12.39 32.97 13.74
N ARG A 354 12.91 32.84 14.97
CA ARG A 354 13.96 31.87 15.32
C ARG A 354 13.48 30.44 15.54
#